data_AF-A0A0G1L620-F1
#
_entry.id   AF-A0A0G1L620-F1
#
_cell.length_a   1.000
_cell.length_b   1.000
_cell.length_c   1.000
_cell.angle_alpha   90.00
_cell.angle_beta   90.00
_cell.angle_gamma   90.00
#
_symmetry.space_group_name_H-M   'P 1'
#
loop_
_entity.id
_entity.type
_entity.pdbx_description
1 polymer ?
#
loop_
_entity_poly.entity_id
_entity_poly.type
_entity_poly.pdbx_seq_one_letter_code
_entity_poly.pdbx_strand_id
1 'polypeptide(L)' 'MAVPQLPDFPDVVFRCKSRWQPFNCINQSYEYRCNNESSLEAVCGGDHIRCCADERCRRRAATMARLWNSRS' A
#
# COMPACT_ATOMS: atom_id res chain seq x y z
N MET A 1 0.78 16.23 -1.92
CA MET A 1 -0.34 15.79 -1.06
C MET A 1 0.26 15.08 0.13
N ALA A 2 -0.09 15.47 1.36
CA ALA A 2 0.30 14.70 2.54
C ALA A 2 -0.58 13.44 2.58
N VAL A 3 0.02 12.25 2.57
CA VAL A 3 -0.73 11.01 2.75
C VAL A 3 -0.90 10.79 4.25
N PRO A 4 -2.13 10.67 4.77
CA PRO A 4 -2.34 10.44 6.18
C PRO A 4 -1.70 9.12 6.61
N GLN A 5 -0.94 9.16 7.71
CA GLN A 5 -0.48 7.95 8.38
C GLN A 5 -1.68 7.16 8.90
N LEU A 6 -1.61 5.83 8.87
CA LEU A 6 -2.63 4.99 9.50
C LEU A 6 -2.24 4.74 10.97
N PRO A 7 -3.11 5.06 11.95
CA PRO A 7 -2.78 4.90 13.37
C PRO A 7 -2.52 3.45 13.77
N ASP A 8 -3.17 2.49 13.08
CA ASP A 8 -3.01 1.05 13.32
C ASP A 8 -1.68 0.47 12.77
N PHE A 9 -0.94 1.26 11.99
CA PHE A 9 0.30 0.84 11.31
C PHE A 9 1.40 1.90 11.49
N PRO A 10 1.91 2.11 12.72
CA PRO A 10 2.90 3.16 13.01
C PRO A 10 4.26 2.93 12.33
N ASP A 11 4.55 1.68 11.96
CA ASP A 11 5.77 1.20 11.32
C ASP A 11 5.72 1.21 9.79
N VAL A 12 4.59 1.61 9.20
CA VAL A 12 4.39 1.66 7.75
C VAL A 12 4.39 3.09 7.27
N VAL A 13 5.27 3.46 6.36
CA VAL A 13 5.27 4.81 5.76
C VAL A 13 4.59 4.77 4.39
N PHE A 14 3.70 5.73 4.12
CA PHE A 14 3.13 5.90 2.79
C PHE A 14 3.88 6.97 1.99
N ARG A 15 4.24 6.63 0.76
CA ARG A 15 4.90 7.57 -0.17
C ARG A 15 4.43 7.33 -1.61
N CYS A 16 4.85 8.17 -2.54
CA CYS A 16 4.60 7.94 -3.96
C CYS A 16 5.18 6.60 -4.39
N LYS A 17 4.44 5.83 -5.19
CA LYS A 17 4.89 4.51 -5.62
C LYS A 17 6.19 4.56 -6.40
N SER A 18 6.98 3.51 -6.27
CA SER A 18 8.16 3.30 -7.08
C SER A 18 7.77 3.08 -8.55
N ARG A 19 8.60 3.60 -9.47
CA ARG A 19 8.29 3.57 -10.92
C ARG A 19 8.18 2.15 -11.49
N TRP A 20 8.87 1.18 -10.90
CA TRP A 20 8.85 -0.22 -11.32
C TRP A 20 7.58 -0.96 -10.89
N GLN A 21 6.79 -0.41 -9.97
CA GLN A 21 5.55 -1.05 -9.54
C GLN A 21 4.44 -0.87 -10.59
N PRO A 22 3.59 -1.90 -10.79
CA PRO A 22 2.44 -1.82 -11.68
C PRO A 22 1.52 -0.61 -11.41
N PHE A 23 0.78 -0.19 -12.43
CA PHE A 23 -0.19 0.90 -12.33
C PHE A 23 -1.50 0.50 -11.64
N ASN A 24 -1.81 -0.79 -11.56
CA ASN A 24 -3.03 -1.26 -10.91
C ASN A 24 -2.93 -1.21 -9.38
N CYS A 25 -4.04 -0.83 -8.73
CA CYS A 25 -4.14 -0.90 -7.28
C CYS A 25 -4.01 -2.36 -6.78
N ILE A 26 -3.49 -2.55 -5.57
CA ILE A 26 -3.43 -3.87 -4.90
C ILE A 26 -4.80 -4.53 -4.74
N ASN A 27 -5.86 -3.71 -4.66
CA ASN A 27 -7.24 -4.15 -4.58
C ASN A 27 -7.92 -4.22 -5.96
N GLN A 28 -7.19 -4.26 -7.07
CA GLN A 28 -7.77 -4.56 -8.38
C GLN A 28 -7.76 -6.08 -8.58
N SER A 29 -8.79 -6.76 -8.07
CA SER A 29 -8.94 -8.22 -8.16
C SER A 29 -10.39 -8.65 -8.35
N TYR A 30 -10.66 -9.95 -8.40
CA TYR A 30 -12.03 -10.47 -8.45
C TYR A 30 -12.79 -10.20 -7.14
N GLU A 31 -12.10 -10.32 -6.00
CA GLU A 31 -12.66 -10.12 -4.65
C GLU A 31 -12.85 -8.64 -4.29
N TYR A 32 -11.98 -7.77 -4.79
CA TYR A 32 -12.01 -6.34 -4.52
C TYR A 32 -12.01 -5.60 -5.86
N ARG A 33 -13.01 -4.76 -6.12
CA ARG A 33 -13.15 -4.04 -7.40
C ARG A 33 -12.62 -2.62 -7.32
N CYS A 34 -11.36 -2.44 -6.90
CA CYS A 34 -10.74 -1.11 -6.95
C CYS A 34 -10.21 -0.86 -8.37
N ASN A 35 -10.81 0.09 -9.08
CA ASN A 35 -10.40 0.51 -10.43
C ASN A 35 -9.49 1.75 -10.42
N ASN A 36 -9.11 2.24 -9.22
CA ASN A 36 -8.25 3.39 -9.09
C ASN A 36 -6.80 3.03 -9.46
N GLU A 37 -6.10 3.98 -10.06
CA GLU A 37 -4.67 3.85 -10.32
C GLU A 37 -3.90 3.78 -8.99
N SER A 38 -2.91 2.91 -8.95
CA SER A 38 -1.93 2.90 -7.86
C SER A 38 -1.04 4.12 -8.00
N SER A 39 -1.08 5.00 -7.01
CA SER A 39 -0.26 6.21 -6.95
C SER A 39 0.69 6.23 -5.75
N LEU A 40 0.42 5.39 -4.75
CA LEU A 40 1.15 5.31 -3.50
C LEU A 40 1.75 3.91 -3.29
N GLU A 41 2.68 3.81 -2.36
CA GLU A 41 3.14 2.55 -1.79
C GLU A 41 3.22 2.66 -0.27
N ALA A 42 2.87 1.57 0.41
CA ALA A 42 3.13 1.32 1.81
C ALA A 42 4.51 0.68 1.96
N VAL A 43 5.38 1.26 2.77
CA VAL A 43 6.74 0.80 3.00
C VAL A 43 6.90 0.39 4.46
N CYS A 44 7.34 -0.83 4.69
CA CYS A 44 7.68 -1.35 6.02
C CYS A 44 8.98 -2.14 5.91
N GLY A 45 10.06 -1.63 6.50
CA GLY A 45 11.40 -2.21 6.32
C GLY A 45 11.78 -2.31 4.84
N GLY A 46 12.02 -3.52 4.36
CA GLY A 46 12.38 -3.82 2.96
C GLY A 46 11.19 -4.04 2.01
N ASP A 47 9.96 -4.07 2.52
CA ASP A 47 8.77 -4.37 1.73
C ASP A 47 8.05 -3.12 1.23
N HIS A 48 7.65 -3.16 -0.04
CA HIS A 48 7.00 -2.07 -0.76
C HIS A 48 5.70 -2.56 -1.40
N ILE A 49 4.55 -2.11 -0.90
CA ILE A 49 3.25 -2.56 -1.41
C ILE A 49 2.47 -1.40 -2.02
N ARG A 50 2.26 -1.45 -3.33
CA ARG A 50 1.51 -0.44 -4.10
C ARG A 50 0.06 -0.30 -3.62
N CYS A 51 -0.51 0.90 -3.63
CA CYS A 51 -1.94 1.16 -3.43
C CYS A 51 -2.39 2.50 -4.05
N CYS A 52 -3.71 2.70 -4.15
CA CYS A 52 -4.29 4.03 -4.39
C CYS A 52 -4.47 4.81 -3.06
N ALA A 53 -4.99 6.04 -3.15
CA ALA A 53 -5.22 6.89 -1.98
C ALA A 53 -6.37 6.42 -1.05
N ASP A 54 -7.22 5.50 -1.50
CA ASP A 54 -8.34 4.98 -0.69
C ASP A 54 -7.85 4.30 0.58
N GLU A 55 -8.50 4.62 1.70
CA GLU A 55 -8.13 4.07 3.00
C GLU A 55 -8.16 2.54 3.03
N ARG A 56 -9.16 1.90 2.41
CA ARG A 56 -9.25 0.42 2.33
C ARG A 56 -8.04 -0.19 1.63
N CYS A 57 -7.53 0.48 0.59
CA CYS A 57 -6.36 0.06 -0.17
C CYS A 57 -5.08 0.30 0.62
N ARG A 58 -4.98 1.46 1.28
CA ARG A 58 -3.87 1.78 2.19
C ARG A 58 -3.77 0.79 3.35
N ARG A 59 -4.89 0.47 4.02
CA ARG A 59 -4.93 -0.51 5.12
C ARG A 59 -4.46 -1.90 4.66
N ARG A 60 -4.93 -2.38 3.51
CA ARG A 60 -4.48 -3.67 2.97
C ARG A 60 -2.99 -3.66 2.62
N ALA A 61 -2.53 -2.61 1.96
CA ALA A 61 -1.12 -2.48 1.61
C ALA A 61 -0.21 -2.45 2.85
N ALA A 62 -0.61 -1.69 3.88
CA ALA A 62 0.10 -1.66 5.16
C ALA A 62 0.13 -3.03 5.86
N THR A 63 -1.01 -3.74 5.85
CA THR A 63 -1.09 -5.09 6.41
C THR A 63 -0.13 -6.05 5.69
N MET A 64 -0.11 -6.02 4.36
CA MET A 64 0.79 -6.86 3.57
C MET A 64 2.26 -6.51 3.79
N ALA A 65 2.60 -5.22 3.80
CA ALA A 65 3.98 -4.76 4.00
C ALA A 65 4.51 -5.23 5.36
N ARG A 66 3.71 -5.07 6.41
CA ARG A 66 4.07 -5.52 7.77
C ARG A 66 4.18 -7.04 7.87
N LEU A 67 3.25 -7.78 7.26
CA LEU A 67 3.27 -9.24 7.24
C LEU A 67 4.51 -9.80 6.54
N TRP A 68 4.91 -9.24 5.40
CA TRP A 68 6.09 -9.69 4.67
C TRP A 68 7.39 -9.29 5.37
N ASN A 69 7.43 -8.10 5.97
CA ASN A 69 8.60 -7.65 6.71
C ASN A 69 8.85 -8.53 7.95
N SER A 70 7.79 -8.99 8.62
CA SER A 70 7.90 -9.91 9.77
C SER A 70 8.40 -11.32 9.42
N ARG A 71 8.53 -11.65 8.14
CA ARG A 71 9.02 -12.95 7.65
C ARG A 71 10.49 -12.91 7.19
N SER A 72 11.08 -11.72 7.13
CA SER A 72 12.48 -11.50 6.72
C SER A 72 13.39 -11.46 7.94
#